data_AF-A0A418M2C0-F1
#
_entry.id   AF-A0A418M2C0-F1
#
_cell.length_a   1.000
_cell.length_b   1.000
_cell.length_c   1.000
_cell.angle_alpha   90.00
_cell.angle_beta   90.00
_cell.angle_gamma   90.00
#
_symmetry.space_group_name_H-M   'P 1'
#
loop_
_entity.id
_entity.type
_entity.pdbx_description
1 polymer ?
#
loop_
_entity_poly.entity_id
_entity_poly.type
_entity_poly.pdbx_seq_one_letter_code
_entity_poly.pdbx_strand_id
1 'polypeptide(L)'
;MVKKWQKKLYNSMNTDGPYPFESPYLTRPKSDDLSKQWCVTYWIWSFTKNALTRKRVIVTGDTAQARLADADQVIKELNEYLKDGMVYEGEKLASHQEPAPMKAAKITADLLPMDVLYLLTP
;
A
#
# COMPACT_ATOMS: atom_id res chain seq x y z
N MET A 1 18.57 1.73 -18.74
CA MET A 1 18.95 1.75 -17.32
C MET A 1 17.75 1.33 -16.46
N VAL A 2 17.24 0.10 -16.62
CA VAL A 2 15.79 -0.18 -16.44
C VAL A 2 15.40 -0.84 -15.12
N LYS A 3 16.26 -1.66 -14.50
CA LYS A 3 15.83 -2.53 -13.38
C LYS A 3 15.97 -1.95 -11.97
N LYS A 4 16.44 -0.70 -11.81
CA LYS A 4 16.74 -0.14 -10.48
C LYS A 4 15.49 0.14 -9.63
N TRP A 5 14.36 0.46 -10.27
CA TRP A 5 13.11 0.78 -9.55
C TRP A 5 12.28 -0.47 -9.21
N GLN A 6 12.45 -1.57 -9.97
CA GLN A 6 11.71 -2.82 -9.81
C GLN A 6 11.95 -3.51 -8.46
N LYS A 7 13.11 -3.32 -7.83
CA LYS A 7 13.45 -3.96 -6.53
C LYS A 7 12.49 -3.64 -5.38
N LYS A 8 11.64 -2.61 -5.52
CA LYS A 8 10.66 -2.20 -4.50
C LYS A 8 9.24 -2.72 -4.76
N LEU A 9 9.00 -3.39 -5.88
CA LEU A 9 7.72 -4.02 -6.15
C LEU A 9 7.77 -5.46 -5.68
N TYR A 10 6.95 -5.79 -4.69
CA TYR A 10 6.74 -7.19 -4.32
C TYR A 10 5.89 -7.83 -5.41
N ASN A 11 6.52 -8.72 -6.19
CA ASN A 11 5.84 -9.52 -7.18
C ASN A 11 5.40 -10.82 -6.49
N SER A 12 4.29 -10.75 -5.76
CA SER A 12 3.69 -11.96 -5.19
C SER A 12 2.53 -12.34 -6.08
N MET A 13 2.64 -13.50 -6.72
CA MET A 13 1.60 -14.09 -7.56
C MET A 13 0.30 -14.17 -6.76
N ASN A 14 -0.64 -13.28 -7.05
CA ASN A 14 -1.92 -13.25 -6.36
C ASN A 14 -2.98 -13.92 -7.22
N THR A 15 -3.62 -14.93 -6.67
CA THR A 15 -4.70 -15.72 -7.28
C THR A 15 -6.08 -15.06 -7.20
N ASP A 16 -6.19 -13.90 -6.54
CA ASP A 16 -7.48 -13.33 -6.11
C ASP A 16 -8.02 -12.18 -6.99
N GLY A 17 -7.41 -11.94 -8.17
CA GLY A 17 -7.87 -10.95 -9.14
C GLY A 17 -7.19 -9.57 -9.03
N PRO A 18 -7.48 -8.64 -9.96
CA PRO A 18 -6.79 -7.36 -10.07
C PRO A 18 -7.22 -6.38 -8.96
N TYR A 19 -6.25 -5.86 -8.21
CA TYR A 19 -6.47 -4.81 -7.21
C TYR A 19 -6.62 -3.43 -7.88
N PRO A 20 -7.33 -2.47 -7.24
CA PRO A 20 -7.43 -1.11 -7.77
C PRO A 20 -6.05 -0.47 -7.86
N PHE A 21 -5.79 0.20 -8.98
CA PHE A 21 -4.58 0.98 -9.24
C PHE A 21 -4.92 2.24 -10.04
N GLU A 22 -4.03 3.25 -10.02
CA GLU A 22 -4.10 4.40 -10.92
C GLU A 22 -2.93 4.41 -11.90
N SER A 23 -3.22 4.86 -13.12
CA SER A 23 -2.23 4.92 -14.19
C SER A 23 -1.04 5.83 -13.83
N PRO A 24 0.20 5.41 -14.13
CA PRO A 24 1.39 6.19 -13.90
C PRO A 24 1.38 7.47 -14.75
N TYR A 25 1.83 8.58 -14.16
CA TYR A 25 1.98 9.86 -14.86
C TYR A 25 3.31 10.55 -14.50
N LEU A 26 3.86 11.31 -15.45
CA LEU A 26 5.08 12.07 -15.26
C LEU A 26 4.80 13.40 -14.54
N THR A 27 5.45 13.59 -13.40
CA THR A 27 5.55 14.90 -12.74
C THR A 27 6.86 15.55 -13.13
N ARG A 28 6.78 16.62 -13.92
CA ARG A 28 7.93 17.44 -14.33
C ARG A 28 7.73 18.93 -14.03
N PRO A 29 8.82 19.70 -13.83
CA PRO A 29 8.74 21.15 -13.73
C PRO A 29 8.33 21.79 -15.06
N LYS A 30 7.54 22.87 -15.03
CA LYS A 30 7.11 23.60 -16.25
C LYS A 30 8.27 24.16 -17.08
N SER A 31 9.43 24.37 -16.47
CA SER A 31 10.60 25.01 -17.09
C SER A 31 11.60 24.01 -17.68
N ASP A 32 11.26 22.71 -17.72
CA ASP A 32 12.17 21.61 -18.12
C ASP A 32 13.55 21.65 -17.44
N ASP A 33 13.54 22.21 -16.23
CA ASP A 33 14.74 22.48 -15.45
C ASP A 33 15.33 21.15 -14.95
N LEU A 34 16.59 20.92 -15.34
CA LEU A 34 17.34 19.70 -15.01
C LEU A 34 17.81 19.69 -13.55
N SER A 35 17.83 20.84 -12.88
CA SER A 35 18.18 20.95 -11.46
C SER A 35 17.10 20.36 -10.55
N LYS A 36 15.86 20.28 -11.05
CA LYS A 36 14.71 19.75 -10.31
C LYS A 36 14.54 18.26 -10.58
N GLN A 37 13.95 17.59 -9.59
CA GLN A 37 13.71 16.16 -9.66
C GLN A 37 12.50 15.86 -10.56
N TRP A 38 12.70 14.97 -11.52
CA TRP A 38 11.63 14.44 -12.36
C TRP A 38 11.20 13.10 -11.78
N CYS A 39 9.89 12.88 -11.68
CA CYS A 39 9.39 11.64 -11.11
C CYS A 39 8.12 11.13 -11.79
N VAL A 40 8.10 9.83 -12.05
CA VAL A 40 6.90 9.11 -12.47
C VAL A 40 6.15 8.68 -11.21
N THR A 41 4.93 9.18 -11.06
CA THR A 41 4.07 8.91 -9.90
C THR A 41 3.00 7.91 -10.29
N TYR A 42 2.78 6.92 -9.42
CA TYR A 42 1.77 5.87 -9.62
C TYR A 42 1.18 5.46 -8.27
N TRP A 43 0.00 4.83 -8.29
CA TRP A 43 -0.68 4.36 -7.09
C TRP A 43 -0.91 2.86 -7.15
N ILE A 44 -0.56 2.18 -6.06
CA ILE A 44 -0.74 0.74 -5.89
C ILE A 44 -1.47 0.46 -4.59
N TRP A 45 -2.24 -0.63 -4.55
CA TRP A 45 -2.88 -1.07 -3.34
C TRP A 45 -1.84 -1.50 -2.29
N SER A 46 -1.98 -1.02 -1.05
CA SER A 46 -1.18 -1.49 0.08
C SER A 46 -2.06 -2.28 1.04
N PHE A 47 -1.69 -3.54 1.29
CA PHE A 47 -2.38 -4.38 2.26
C PHE A 47 -2.13 -3.92 3.70
N THR A 48 -0.93 -3.42 3.99
CA THR A 48 -0.59 -2.91 5.32
C THR A 48 -1.45 -1.71 5.71
N LYS A 49 -1.79 -0.85 4.74
CA LYS A 49 -2.59 0.36 4.97
C LYS A 49 -4.06 0.19 4.58
N ASN A 50 -4.41 -0.94 3.95
CA ASN A 50 -5.70 -1.19 3.35
C ASN A 50 -6.19 -0.02 2.45
N ALA A 51 -5.26 0.57 1.68
CA ALA A 51 -5.49 1.79 0.90
C ALA A 51 -4.53 1.91 -0.28
N LEU A 52 -4.92 2.69 -1.29
CA LEU A 52 -4.04 3.12 -2.38
C LEU A 52 -2.89 3.96 -1.84
N THR A 53 -1.66 3.53 -2.10
CA THR A 53 -0.44 4.21 -1.67
C THR A 53 0.32 4.75 -2.88
N ARG A 54 0.67 6.04 -2.80
CA ARG A 54 1.45 6.72 -3.83
C ARG A 54 2.91 6.29 -3.79
N LYS A 55 3.43 5.89 -4.95
CA LYS A 55 4.84 5.60 -5.20
C LYS A 55 5.40 6.53 -6.27
N ARG A 56 6.70 6.76 -6.21
CA ARG A 56 7.43 7.66 -7.11
C ARG A 56 8.70 6.98 -7.60
N VAL A 57 8.88 6.93 -8.91
CA VAL A 57 10.16 6.56 -9.55
C VAL A 57 10.86 7.84 -9.95
N ILE A 58 12.10 8.00 -9.51
CA ILE A 58 12.92 9.15 -9.86
C ILE A 58 13.56 8.89 -11.21
N VAL A 59 13.40 9.82 -12.15
CA VAL A 59 14.01 9.75 -13.47
C VAL A 59 15.25 10.63 -13.47
N THR A 60 16.38 10.06 -13.88
CA THR A 60 17.68 10.73 -13.89
C THR A 60 18.26 10.67 -15.30
N GLY A 61 18.73 11.81 -15.81
CA GLY A 61 19.35 11.89 -17.12
C GLY A 61 20.01 13.24 -17.33
N ASP A 62 20.99 13.27 -18.23
CA ASP A 62 21.82 14.45 -18.51
C ASP A 62 21.10 15.49 -19.39
N THR A 63 20.07 15.07 -20.11
CA THR A 63 19.26 15.94 -20.97
C THR A 63 17.77 15.76 -20.68
N ALA A 64 16.98 16.80 -20.96
CA ALA A 64 15.53 16.74 -20.77
C ALA A 64 14.89 15.67 -21.67
N GLN A 65 15.39 15.54 -22.90
CA GLN A 65 14.94 14.52 -23.85
C GLN A 65 15.25 13.10 -23.36
N ALA A 66 16.44 12.87 -22.78
CA ALA A 66 16.77 11.57 -22.17
C ALA A 66 15.85 11.24 -21.00
N ARG A 67 15.54 12.23 -20.14
CA ARG A 67 14.59 12.04 -19.03
C ARG A 67 13.16 11.77 -19.51
N LEU A 68 12.73 12.39 -20.60
CA LEU A 68 11.42 12.11 -21.20
C LEU A 68 11.36 10.68 -21.74
N ALA A 69 12.37 10.25 -22.50
CA ALA A 69 12.44 8.90 -23.04
C ALA A 69 12.45 7.83 -21.93
N ASP A 70 13.25 8.04 -20.87
CA ASP A 70 13.27 7.15 -19.71
C ASP A 70 11.92 7.16 -18.97
N ALA A 71 11.29 8.32 -18.81
CA ALA A 71 9.98 8.41 -18.17
C ALA A 71 8.90 7.67 -18.96
N ASP A 72 8.85 7.85 -20.28
CA ASP A 72 7.90 7.16 -21.16
C ASP A 72 8.11 5.65 -21.12
N GLN A 73 9.36 5.20 -21.12
CA GLN A 73 9.68 3.78 -20.96
C GLN A 73 9.19 3.24 -19.61
N VAL A 74 9.46 3.95 -18.51
CA VAL A 74 9.01 3.56 -17.16
C VAL A 74 7.48 3.52 -17.08
N ILE A 75 6.78 4.49 -17.67
CA ILE A 75 5.32 4.54 -17.71
C ILE A 75 4.77 3.34 -18.48
N LYS A 76 5.38 2.99 -19.61
CA LYS A 76 4.96 1.82 -20.41
C LYS A 76 5.11 0.53 -19.62
N GLU A 77 6.30 0.31 -19.04
CA GLU A 77 6.56 -0.89 -18.24
C GLU A 77 5.64 -0.96 -17.02
N LEU A 78 5.45 0.14 -16.27
CA LEU A 78 4.54 0.19 -15.13
C LEU A 78 3.09 -0.14 -15.53
N ASN A 79 2.61 0.37 -16.67
CA ASN A 79 1.27 0.05 -17.15
C ASN A 79 1.10 -1.44 -17.47
N GLU A 80 2.12 -2.10 -18.02
CA GLU A 80 2.11 -3.54 -18.27
C GLU A 80 2.05 -4.30 -16.93
N TYR A 81 2.92 -3.96 -15.96
CA TYR A 81 2.91 -4.59 -14.64
C TYR A 81 1.61 -4.38 -13.85
N LEU A 82 1.01 -3.18 -13.94
CA LEU A 82 -0.24 -2.87 -13.24
C LEU A 82 -1.44 -3.61 -13.86
N LYS A 83 -1.48 -3.74 -15.20
CA LYS A 83 -2.52 -4.50 -15.90
C LYS A 83 -2.48 -5.98 -15.56
N ASP A 84 -1.30 -6.54 -15.33
CA ASP A 84 -1.15 -7.92 -14.90
C ASP A 84 -1.68 -8.16 -13.46
N GLY A 85 -2.02 -7.10 -12.70
CA GLY A 85 -2.61 -7.19 -11.37
C GLY A 85 -1.64 -7.64 -10.27
N MET A 86 -0.34 -7.72 -10.58
CA MET A 86 0.68 -8.33 -9.72
C MET A 86 1.41 -7.34 -8.78
N VAL A 87 0.96 -6.08 -8.71
CA VAL A 87 1.71 -5.03 -8.00
C VAL A 87 0.95 -4.52 -6.78
N TYR A 88 1.48 -4.81 -5.60
CA TYR A 88 0.97 -4.30 -4.33
C TYR A 88 2.10 -4.09 -3.32
N GLU A 89 1.80 -3.34 -2.27
CA GLU A 89 2.73 -3.08 -1.16
C GLU A 89 2.31 -3.81 0.12
N GLY A 90 3.23 -4.62 0.65
CA GLY A 90 3.10 -5.33 1.91
C GLY A 90 2.97 -6.84 1.72
N GLU A 91 3.20 -7.59 2.79
CA GLU A 91 2.88 -9.02 2.82
C GLU A 91 1.36 -9.17 2.88
N LYS A 92 0.81 -9.98 1.98
CA LYS A 92 -0.57 -10.43 2.10
C LYS A 92 -0.62 -11.31 3.35
N LEU A 93 -1.17 -10.81 4.45
CA LEU A 93 -1.41 -11.62 5.64
C LEU A 93 -2.21 -12.85 5.19
N ALA A 94 -1.61 -14.04 5.30
CA ALA A 94 -2.25 -15.29 4.91
C ALA A 94 -3.47 -15.50 5.79
N SER A 95 -4.65 -15.17 5.26
CA SER A 95 -5.98 -15.35 5.85
C SER A 95 -6.19 -14.73 7.25
N HIS A 96 -7.25 -13.95 7.40
CA HIS A 96 -7.92 -13.92 8.69
C HIS A 96 -8.34 -15.36 9.01
N GLN A 97 -7.61 -16.06 9.90
CA GLN A 97 -8.31 -16.99 10.77
C GLN A 97 -9.31 -16.13 11.52
N GLU A 98 -10.60 -16.37 11.31
CA GLU A 98 -11.61 -15.96 12.28
C GLU A 98 -11.05 -16.26 13.66
N PRO A 99 -11.06 -15.30 14.60
CA PRO A 99 -10.63 -15.60 15.96
C PRO A 99 -11.42 -16.83 16.39
N ALA A 100 -10.71 -17.91 16.72
CA ALA A 100 -11.32 -19.16 17.16
C ALA A 100 -12.43 -18.80 18.15
N PRO A 101 -13.64 -19.38 18.03
CA PRO A 101 -14.79 -18.94 18.81
C PRO A 101 -14.37 -18.87 20.27
N MET A 102 -14.36 -17.65 20.83
CA MET A 102 -14.02 -17.45 22.22
C MET A 102 -14.97 -18.34 22.99
N LYS A 103 -14.44 -19.41 23.60
CA LYS A 103 -15.22 -20.26 24.48
C LYS A 103 -15.81 -19.33 25.52
N ALA A 104 -17.14 -19.21 25.53
CA ALA A 104 -17.85 -18.39 26.49
C ALA A 104 -17.37 -18.78 27.89
N ALA A 105 -16.56 -17.92 28.50
CA ALA A 105 -16.14 -18.11 29.87
C ALA A 105 -17.42 -18.07 30.70
N LYS A 106 -17.77 -19.18 31.34
CA LYS A 106 -18.83 -19.23 32.34
C LYS A 106 -18.40 -18.28 33.47
N ILE A 107 -18.94 -17.07 33.47
CA ILE A 107 -18.79 -16.13 34.58
C ILE A 107 -19.45 -16.82 35.78
N THR A 108 -18.63 -17.27 36.72
CA THR A 108 -19.09 -17.87 37.97
C THR A 108 -19.38 -16.72 38.91
N ALA A 109 -20.66 -16.53 39.25
CA ALA A 109 -21.19 -15.37 39.96
C ALA A 109 -20.95 -15.46 41.48
N ASP A 110 -19.69 -15.51 41.93
CA ASP A 110 -19.38 -15.76 43.35
C ASP A 110 -18.56 -14.67 44.06
N LEU A 111 -18.36 -13.49 43.46
CA LEU A 111 -17.65 -12.40 44.13
C LEU A 111 -18.32 -11.05 43.89
N LEU A 112 -19.43 -10.81 44.59
CA LEU A 112 -19.83 -9.44 44.94
C LEU A 112 -19.50 -9.22 46.43
N PRO A 113 -18.63 -8.26 46.78
CA PRO A 113 -18.43 -7.88 48.18
C PRO A 113 -19.70 -7.22 48.72
N MET A 114 -20.16 -7.69 49.87
CA MET A 114 -21.41 -7.32 50.57
C MET A 114 -21.45 -5.88 51.14
N ASP A 115 -20.50 -5.01 50.81
CA ASP A 115 -20.25 -3.78 51.58
C ASP A 115 -20.89 -2.49 51.00
N VAL A 116 -21.93 -2.60 50.16
CA VAL A 116 -22.66 -1.41 49.67
C VAL A 116 -24.17 -1.52 49.90
N LEU A 117 -24.57 -1.96 51.10
CA LEU A 117 -25.99 -2.04 51.49
C LEU A 117 -26.34 -1.23 52.74
N TYR A 118 -25.53 -0.24 53.11
CA TYR A 118 -25.73 0.53 54.34
C TYR A 118 -25.70 2.05 54.19
N LEU A 119 -26.26 2.61 53.12
CA LEU A 119 -26.65 4.02 53.14
C LEU A 119 -27.87 4.21 52.24
N LEU A 120 -29.07 3.94 52.77
CA LEU A 120 -30.34 4.62 52.44
C LEU A 120 -31.48 3.92 53.19
N THR A 121 -31.68 4.32 54.44
CA THR A 121 -32.99 4.50 55.14
C THR A 121 -32.71 4.81 56.61
N PRO A 122 -33.61 5.49 57.33
CA PRO A 122 -34.94 5.95 56.95
C PRO A 122 -35.00 7.43 56.48
#